data_AF-A0A5Q4ZYN6-F1
#
_entry.id   AF-A0A5Q4ZYN6-F1
#
_cell.length_a   1.000
_cell.length_b   1.000
_cell.length_c   1.000
_cell.angle_alpha   90.00
_cell.angle_beta   90.00
_cell.angle_gamma   90.00
#
_symmetry.space_group_name_H-M   'P 1'
#
loop_
_entity.id
_entity.type
_entity.pdbx_description
1 polymer ?
#
loop_
_entity_poly.entity_id
_entity_poly.type
_entity_poly.pdbx_seq_one_letter_code
_entity_poly.pdbx_strand_id
1 'polypeptide(L)'
;MKTNQQAKPKLIYGQEPSHFTYQVSERGGFNVYGWGIYPTSSVLAGQDCKTYFDYFETIEEVNKYYPDATASHKLMEPQNTFDHLPDTPDY
;
A
#
# COMPACT_ATOMS: atom_id res chain seq x y z
N MET A 1 20.75 -17.30 -4.41
CA MET A 1 19.58 -18.21 -4.30
C MET A 1 18.35 -17.33 -4.06
N LYS A 2 17.54 -17.04 -5.08
CA LYS A 2 16.30 -16.26 -4.88
C LYS A 2 15.23 -17.26 -4.44
N THR A 3 14.87 -17.23 -3.16
CA THR A 3 13.85 -18.09 -2.57
C THR A 3 12.54 -17.90 -3.32
N ASN A 4 12.17 -18.92 -4.09
CA ASN A 4 10.86 -19.10 -4.66
C ASN A 4 9.92 -19.52 -3.52
N GLN A 5 9.61 -18.59 -2.62
CA GLN A 5 8.51 -18.77 -1.70
C GLN A 5 7.27 -18.37 -2.47
N GLN A 6 6.37 -19.33 -2.68
CA GLN A 6 4.99 -19.05 -3.02
C GLN A 6 4.41 -18.31 -1.81
N ALA A 7 4.68 -17.01 -1.77
CA ALA A 7 4.37 -16.14 -0.64
C ALA A 7 2.85 -16.10 -0.52
N LYS A 8 2.35 -16.30 0.70
CA LYS A 8 0.95 -15.98 1.01
C LYS A 8 0.67 -14.57 0.45
N PRO A 9 -0.50 -14.34 -0.19
CA PRO A 9 -0.82 -13.02 -0.69
C PRO A 9 -0.67 -12.04 0.47
N LYS A 10 0.11 -10.98 0.26
CA LYS A 10 0.25 -9.94 1.26
C LYS A 10 -1.01 -9.11 1.18
N LEU A 11 -1.89 -9.28 2.17
CA LEU A 11 -3.20 -8.64 2.22
C LEU A 11 -3.15 -7.37 3.07
N ILE A 12 -4.02 -6.42 2.76
CA ILE A 12 -4.28 -5.23 3.57
C ILE A 12 -5.58 -5.48 4.33
N TYR A 13 -5.50 -5.67 5.66
CA TYR A 13 -6.64 -6.02 6.51
C TYR A 13 -7.47 -7.23 6.02
N GLY A 14 -6.80 -8.24 5.46
CA GLY A 14 -7.45 -9.45 4.95
C GLY A 14 -8.07 -9.31 3.56
N GLN A 15 -7.84 -8.19 2.87
CA GLN A 15 -8.29 -7.96 1.50
C GLN A 15 -7.09 -7.78 0.55
N GLU A 16 -7.28 -8.13 -0.72
CA GLU A 16 -6.30 -7.85 -1.76
C GLU A 16 -6.17 -6.33 -1.96
N PRO A 17 -4.96 -5.81 -2.23
CA PRO A 17 -4.79 -4.41 -2.57
C PRO A 17 -5.59 -4.03 -3.82
N SER A 18 -6.16 -2.83 -3.82
CA SER A 18 -6.87 -2.28 -4.98
C SER A 18 -5.92 -1.94 -6.12
N HIS A 19 -4.71 -1.46 -5.81
CA HIS A 19 -3.65 -1.18 -6.75
C HIS A 19 -2.29 -1.09 -6.05
N PHE A 20 -1.23 -1.05 -6.85
CA PHE A 20 0.14 -0.88 -6.40
C PHE A 20 0.74 0.42 -6.91
N THR A 21 1.60 1.03 -6.10
CA THR A 21 2.47 2.11 -6.53
C THR A 21 3.92 1.83 -6.17
N TYR A 22 4.87 2.45 -6.88
CA TYR A 22 6.27 2.42 -6.51
C TYR A 22 6.85 3.83 -6.34
N GLN A 23 7.86 3.94 -5.50
CA GLN A 23 8.56 5.18 -5.17
C GLN A 23 10.06 4.95 -5.07
N VAL A 24 10.84 5.94 -5.51
CA VAL A 24 12.29 5.95 -5.25
C VAL A 24 12.52 5.95 -3.74
N SER A 25 13.33 5.02 -3.26
CA SER A 25 13.70 4.92 -1.86
C SER A 25 14.82 5.90 -1.52
N GLU A 26 14.78 6.48 -0.32
CA GLU A 26 15.85 7.35 0.20
C GLU A 26 17.20 6.61 0.33
N ARG A 27 17.17 5.27 0.34
CA ARG A 27 18.36 4.40 0.38
C ARG A 27 18.88 4.02 -1.01
N GLY A 28 18.30 4.55 -2.09
CA GLY A 28 18.45 4.01 -3.44
C GLY A 28 17.48 2.85 -3.68
N GLY A 29 17.21 2.53 -4.95
CA GLY A 29 16.21 1.52 -5.34
C GLY A 29 14.76 2.01 -5.25
N PHE A 30 13.81 1.07 -5.17
CA PHE A 30 12.37 1.30 -5.31
C PHE A 30 11.58 0.58 -4.22
N ASN A 31 10.76 1.31 -3.48
CA ASN A 31 9.77 0.75 -2.57
C ASN A 31 8.45 0.54 -3.32
N VAL A 32 7.83 -0.62 -3.16
CA VAL A 32 6.48 -0.92 -3.66
C VAL A 32 5.49 -0.85 -2.50
N TYR A 33 4.37 -0.18 -2.73
CA TYR A 33 3.27 -0.03 -1.79
C TYR A 33 1.98 -0.58 -2.39
N GLY A 34 1.21 -1.28 -1.57
CA GLY A 34 -0.17 -1.64 -1.89
C GLY A 34 -1.14 -0.65 -1.25
N TRP A 35 -2.25 -0.41 -1.93
CA TRP A 35 -3.32 0.48 -1.47
C TRP A 35 -4.58 -0.30 -1.18
N GLY A 36 -5.28 0.08 -0.11
CA GLY A 36 -6.58 -0.47 0.27
C GLY A 36 -7.37 0.57 1.06
N ILE A 37 -8.38 0.12 1.80
CA ILE A 37 -9.20 0.98 2.66
C ILE A 37 -9.04 0.52 4.11
N TYR A 38 -8.92 1.47 5.04
CA TYR A 38 -8.93 1.13 6.47
C TYR A 38 -10.29 0.53 6.87
N PRO A 39 -10.28 -0.56 7.68
CA PRO A 39 -11.51 -1.23 8.10
C PRO A 39 -12.28 -0.39 9.11
N THR A 40 -13.54 -0.75 9.35
CA THR A 40 -14.43 -0.08 10.33
C THR A 40 -13.90 -0.09 11.76
N SER A 41 -12.99 -1.00 12.10
CA SER A 41 -12.30 -1.04 13.39
C SER A 41 -11.16 -0.03 13.52
N SER A 42 -10.83 0.71 12.46
CA SER A 42 -9.78 1.73 12.44
C SER A 42 -10.37 3.11 12.73
N VAL A 43 -9.61 3.97 13.43
CA VAL A 43 -9.95 5.40 13.55
C VAL A 43 -9.91 6.15 12.21
N LEU A 44 -9.29 5.54 11.19
CA LEU A 44 -9.22 6.04 9.82
C LEU A 44 -10.19 5.30 8.88
N ALA A 45 -11.20 4.61 9.43
CA ALA A 45 -12.14 3.80 8.66
C ALA A 45 -12.66 4.52 7.41
N GLY A 46 -12.67 3.81 6.28
CA GLY A 46 -13.14 4.36 5.00
C GLY A 46 -12.11 5.21 4.23
N GLN A 47 -10.96 5.53 4.82
CA GLN A 47 -9.89 6.29 4.16
C GLN A 47 -8.85 5.37 3.50
N ASP A 48 -8.05 5.94 2.60
CA ASP A 48 -6.99 5.23 1.88
C ASP A 48 -5.90 4.71 2.81
N CYS A 49 -5.57 3.44 2.65
CA CYS A 49 -4.55 2.73 3.42
C CYS A 49 -3.36 2.35 2.54
N LYS A 50 -2.25 3.08 2.70
CA LYS A 50 -0.97 2.75 2.08
C LYS A 50 -0.19 1.78 2.95
N THR A 51 0.20 0.64 2.41
CA THR A 51 0.99 -0.39 3.11
C THR A 51 2.26 -0.71 2.33
N TYR A 52 3.40 -0.83 3.02
CA TYR A 52 4.65 -1.25 2.39
C TYR A 52 4.58 -2.73 2.00
N PHE A 53 4.90 -3.04 0.75
CA PHE A 53 4.89 -4.40 0.21
C PHE A 53 6.28 -4.98 0.05
N ASP A 54 7.13 -4.32 -0.72
CA ASP A 54 8.43 -4.86 -1.11
C ASP A 54 9.43 -3.76 -1.47
N TYR A 55 10.69 -4.17 -1.67
CA TYR A 55 11.78 -3.32 -2.12
C TYR A 55 12.57 -4.00 -3.23
N PHE A 56 12.92 -3.23 -4.26
CA PHE A 56 13.74 -3.68 -5.38
C PHE A 56 14.90 -2.73 -5.63
N GLU A 57 16.03 -3.26 -6.07
CA GLU A 57 17.18 -2.42 -6.42
C GLU A 57 16.97 -1.69 -7.75
N THR A 58 16.22 -2.30 -8.68
CA THR A 58 16.02 -1.76 -10.03
C THR A 58 14.56 -1.71 -10.44
N ILE A 59 14.25 -0.82 -11.38
CA ILE A 59 12.90 -0.66 -11.91
C ILE A 59 12.45 -1.87 -12.75
N GLU A 60 13.39 -2.57 -13.39
CA GLU A 60 13.12 -3.79 -14.14
C GLU A 60 12.60 -4.92 -13.24
N GLU A 61 13.11 -5.01 -12.01
CA GLU A 61 12.59 -5.96 -11.03
C GLU A 61 11.17 -5.56 -10.58
N VAL A 62 10.90 -4.26 -10.35
CA VAL A 62 9.54 -3.77 -10.07
C VAL A 62 8.59 -4.15 -11.20
N ASN A 63 8.92 -3.82 -12.45
CA ASN A 63 8.08 -4.10 -13.61
C ASN A 63 7.87 -5.62 -13.84
N LYS A 64 8.82 -6.44 -13.41
CA LYS A 64 8.72 -7.90 -13.51
C LYS A 64 7.74 -8.49 -12.48
N TYR A 65 7.78 -8.01 -11.23
CA TYR A 65 6.99 -8.58 -10.14
C TYR A 65 5.66 -7.85 -9.89
N TYR A 66 5.59 -6.57 -10.25
CA TYR A 66 4.43 -5.69 -10.10
C TYR A 66 4.20 -4.90 -11.41
N PRO A 67 3.85 -5.59 -12.52
CA PRO A 67 3.74 -4.96 -13.84
C PRO A 67 2.70 -3.83 -13.92
N ASP A 68 1.68 -3.87 -13.06
CA ASP A 68 0.61 -2.87 -13.01
C ASP A 68 0.87 -1.75 -11.99
N ALA A 69 2.02 -1.75 -11.30
CA ALA A 69 2.35 -0.70 -10.34
C ALA A 69 2.67 0.62 -11.05
N THR A 70 2.14 1.73 -10.53
CA THR A 70 2.39 3.07 -11.09
C THR A 70 3.40 3.86 -10.27
N ALA A 71 4.15 4.75 -10.93
CA ALA A 71 5.03 5.68 -10.21
C ALA A 71 4.20 6.63 -9.34
N SER A 72 4.62 6.82 -8.10
CA SER A 72 3.98 7.76 -7.17
C SER A 72 5.02 8.64 -6.47
N HIS A 73 4.55 9.73 -5.90
CA HIS A 73 5.31 10.60 -5.01
C HIS A 73 4.42 11.00 -3.82
N LYS A 74 5.00 11.11 -2.62
CA LYS A 74 4.25 11.38 -1.36
C LYS A 74 3.29 12.59 -1.46
N LEU A 75 3.62 13.59 -2.27
CA LEU A 75 2.82 14.81 -2.46
C LEU A 75 1.58 14.62 -3.37
N MET A 76 1.51 13.53 -4.12
CA MET A 76 0.38 13.22 -5.02
C MET A 76 -0.59 12.20 -4.42
N GLU A 77 -0.23 11.65 -3.27
CA GLU A 77 -0.95 10.57 -2.63
C GLU A 77 -2.10 11.08 -1.77
N PRO A 78 -3.20 10.31 -1.67
CA PRO A 78 -4.24 10.58 -0.71
C PRO A 78 -3.66 10.78 0.70
N GLN A 79 -4.12 11.84 1.38
CA GLN A 79 -3.74 12.13 2.75
C GLN A 79 -4.92 11.86 3.66
N ASN A 80 -4.68 11.11 4.73
CA ASN A 80 -5.72 10.85 5.71
C ASN A 80 -6.04 12.11 6.49
N THR A 81 -7.32 12.29 6.78
CA THR A 81 -7.83 13.32 7.69
C THR A 81 -8.06 12.68 9.06
N PHE A 82 -7.81 13.44 10.12
CA PHE A 82 -7.89 12.96 11.50
C PHE A 82 -9.15 13.46 12.23
N ASP A 83 -10.11 14.04 11.48
CA ASP A 83 -11.36 14.52 12.06
C ASP A 83 -12.32 13.37 12.37
N HIS A 84 -13.18 13.67 13.35
CA HIS A 84 -14.00 12.78 14.16
C HIS A 84 -14.63 11.62 13.36
N LEU A 85 -14.58 10.42 13.94
CA LEU A 85 -15.36 9.28 13.44
C LEU A 85 -16.82 9.72 13.23
N PRO A 86 -17.52 9.23 12.19
CA PRO A 86 -18.92 9.55 12.01
C PRO A 86 -19.67 9.22 13.30
N ASP A 87 -20.48 10.18 13.79
CA ASP A 87 -21.30 10.01 14.98
C ASP A 87 -22.13 8.74 14.79
N THR A 88 -21.71 7.65 15.43
CA THR A 88 -22.50 6.43 15.50
C THR A 88 -23.47 6.69 16.65
N PRO A 89 -24.78 6.74 16.40
CA PRO A 89 -25.72 6.91 17.49
C PRO A 89 -25.59 5.70 18.41
N ASP A 90 -25.25 5.95 19.68
CA ASP A 90 -25.36 4.98 20.76
C ASP A 90 -26.85 4.57 20.84
N TYR A 91 -27.16 3.35 20.41
CA TYR A 91 -28.49 2.74 20.56
C TYR A 91 -28.60 1.94 21.86
#